data_AF-A0A662W6Q3-F1
#
_entry.id   AF-A0A662W6Q3-F1
#
_cell.length_a   1.000
_cell.length_b   1.000
_cell.length_c   1.000
_cell.angle_alpha   90.00
_cell.angle_beta   90.00
_cell.angle_gamma   90.00
#
_symmetry.space_group_name_H-M   'P 1'
#
loop_
_entity.id
_entity.type
_entity.pdbx_description
1 polymer ?
#
loop_
_entity_poly.entity_id
_entity_poly.type
_entity_poly.pdbx_seq_one_letter_code
_entity_poly.pdbx_strand_id
1 'polypeptide(L)' 'MLEIPLEKPVEVVFEKRVTPFGNSAKVDVPKRYIGWRVYVIVVRD' A
#
# COMPACT_ATOMS: atom_id res chain seq x y z
N MET A 1 16.77 0.53 -8.50
CA MET A 1 16.48 0.72 -7.06
C MET A 1 15.51 1.89 -6.98
N LEU A 2 14.40 1.75 -6.26
CA LEU A 2 13.45 2.84 -6.07
C LEU A 2 13.54 3.26 -4.60
N GLU A 3 13.72 4.55 -4.36
CA GLU A 3 13.84 5.11 -3.01
C GLU A 3 12.60 5.96 -2.71
N ILE A 4 11.98 5.70 -1.55
CA ILE A 4 10.84 6.49 -1.06
C ILE A 4 11.35 7.22 0.18
N PRO A 5 11.50 8.57 0.15
CA PRO A 5 11.86 9.32 1.33
C PRO A 5 10.68 9.30 2.31
N LEU A 6 10.89 8.73 3.49
CA LEU A 6 9.90 8.68 4.57
C LEU A 6 10.37 9.60 5.70
N GLU A 7 9.62 10.68 5.94
CA GLU A 7 9.91 11.62 7.03
C GLU A 7 9.27 11.20 8.36
N LYS A 8 8.35 10.24 8.32
CA LYS A 8 7.57 9.77 9.48
C LYS A 8 7.90 8.33 9.85
N PRO A 9 7.78 7.95 11.13
CA PRO A 9 7.94 6.55 11.55
C PRO A 9 6.97 5.62 10.84
N VAL A 10 7.49 4.52 10.31
CA VAL A 10 6.71 3.45 9.70
C VAL A 10 6.11 2.59 10.80
N GLU A 11 4.80 2.38 10.75
CA GLU A 11 4.07 1.52 11.69
C GLU A 11 4.03 0.08 11.18
N VAL A 12 3.63 -0.12 9.92
CA VAL A 12 3.54 -1.45 9.30
C VAL A 12 3.89 -1.37 7.82
N VAL A 13 4.63 -2.38 7.35
CA VAL A 13 4.78 -2.68 5.92
C VAL A 13 4.18 -4.06 5.66
N PHE A 14 3.35 -4.18 4.63
CA PHE A 14 2.83 -5.48 4.23
C PHE A 14 2.68 -5.60 2.71
N GLU A 15 2.85 -6.83 2.22
CA GLU A 15 2.65 -7.20 0.84
C GLU A 15 1.21 -7.66 0.62
N LYS A 16 0.59 -7.21 -0.47
CA LYS A 16 -0.73 -7.69 -0.87
C LYS A 16 -0.86 -7.76 -2.38
N ARG A 17 -1.91 -8.46 -2.86
CA ARG A 17 -2.43 -8.28 -4.22
C ARG A 17 -3.60 -7.33 -4.23
N VAL A 18 -3.65 -6.47 -5.25
CA VAL A 18 -4.80 -5.58 -5.48
C VAL A 18 -5.99 -6.41 -5.93
N THR A 19 -7.06 -6.39 -5.15
CA THR A 19 -8.32 -7.10 -5.43
C THR A 19 -9.45 -6.08 -5.62
N PRO A 20 -10.49 -6.39 -6.44
CA PRO A 20 -11.63 -5.49 -6.64
C PRO A 20 -12.41 -5.17 -5.36
N PHE A 21 -12.38 -6.09 -4.40
CA PHE A 21 -13.00 -5.97 -3.09
C PHE A 21 -11.90 -5.99 -2.02
N GLY A 22 -11.91 -5.01 -1.13
CA GLY A 22 -10.89 -4.82 -0.10
C GLY A 22 -11.34 -5.24 1.30
N ASN A 23 -10.40 -5.22 2.25
CA ASN A 23 -10.72 -5.22 3.69
C ASN A 23 -11.17 -3.80 4.07
N SER A 24 -11.98 -3.63 5.12
CA SER A 24 -12.74 -2.40 5.43
C SER A 24 -11.93 -1.10 5.58
N ALA A 25 -10.59 -1.18 5.68
CA ALA A 25 -9.68 -0.03 5.64
C ALA A 25 -9.41 0.39 4.18
N LYS A 26 -9.89 1.58 3.80
CA LYS A 26 -9.82 2.11 2.43
C LYS A 26 -8.42 2.65 2.13
N VAL A 27 -7.63 1.89 1.37
CA VAL A 27 -6.42 2.37 0.70
C VAL A 27 -6.66 2.24 -0.80
N ASP A 28 -6.75 3.37 -1.49
CA ASP A 28 -7.09 3.39 -2.92
C ASP A 28 -5.88 3.07 -3.79
N VAL A 29 -6.09 2.21 -4.78
CA VAL A 29 -5.11 1.87 -5.82
C VAL A 29 -5.77 2.04 -7.18
N PRO A 30 -5.12 2.68 -8.17
CA PRO A 30 -5.71 2.83 -9.50
C PRO A 30 -6.12 1.48 -10.10
N LYS A 31 -7.33 1.41 -10.68
CA LYS A 31 -7.93 0.16 -11.21
C LYS A 31 -7.04 -0.58 -12.21
N ARG A 32 -6.17 0.12 -12.93
CA ARG A 32 -5.20 -0.47 -13.87
C ARG A 32 -4.20 -1.44 -13.23
N TYR A 33 -4.05 -1.42 -11.91
CA TYR A 33 -3.15 -2.30 -11.16
C TYR A 33 -3.87 -3.47 -10.46
N ILE A 34 -5.15 -3.73 -10.76
CA ILE A 34 -5.85 -4.92 -10.26
C ILE A 34 -5.06 -6.19 -10.65
N GLY A 35 -4.87 -7.09 -9.69
CA GLY A 35 -4.07 -8.33 -9.85
C GLY A 35 -2.57 -8.16 -9.61
N TRP A 36 -2.06 -6.93 -9.49
CA TRP A 36 -0.64 -6.68 -9.26
C TRP A 36 -0.28 -6.87 -7.78
N ARG A 37 0.98 -7.22 -7.54
CA ARG A 37 1.59 -7.21 -6.21
C ARG A 37 1.92 -5.77 -5.84
N VAL A 38 1.58 -5.38 -4.61
CA VAL A 38 1.85 -4.05 -4.05
C VAL A 38 2.39 -4.18 -2.64
N TYR A 39 3.21 -3.21 -2.26
CA TYR A 39 3.62 -2.99 -0.87
C TYR A 39 2.84 -1.79 -0.34
N VAL A 40 2.21 -1.96 0.82
CA VAL A 40 1.52 -0.88 1.52
C VAL A 40 2.38 -0.50 2.73
N ILE A 41 2.69 0.79 2.85
CA ILE A 41 3.44 1.37 3.97
C ILE A 41 2.47 2.25 4.74
N VAL A 42 2.26 1.95 6.01
CA VAL A 42 1.47 2.76 6.93
C VAL A 42 2.45 3.55 7.79
N VAL A 43 2.31 4.88 7.81
CA VAL A 43 3.13 5.77 8.65
C VAL A 43 2.26 6.37 9.75
N ARG A 44 2.87 6.70 10.89
CA ARG A 44 2.20 7.50 11.93
C ARG A 44 2.05 8.93 11.44
N ASP A 45 0.92 9.56 11.73
CA ASP A 45 0.71 11.00 11.46
C ASP A 45 1.29 11.87 12.57
#